data_AF-U2X8P6-F1
#
_entry.id   AF-U2X8P6-F1
#
_cell.length_a   1.000
_cell.length_b   1.000
_cell.length_c   1.000
_cell.angle_alpha   90.00
_cell.angle_beta   90.00
_cell.angle_gamma   90.00
#
_symmetry.space_group_name_H-M   'P 1'
#
loop_
_entity.id
_entity.type
_entity.pdbx_description
1 polymer ?
#
loop_
_entity_poly.entity_id
_entity_poly.type
_entity_poly.pdbx_seq_one_letter_code
_entity_poly.pdbx_strand_id
1 'polypeptide(L)'
;MIEAIARIGKMVLEKQGEVSVIDQLVENPGYPSCVLISLRVDGEGNAVWEGCEVEECGSDYKKYLFRSGSTRGINYSPTARITTIENTYDQKVLGWFRKVNRVMDDPFLRSIEHVLVQQQEAILHEMKDKLSLSGERAIVSLKINGAYLYGWTPFQDAFLYLVNEKDMELAARHQVCAICGERKETVIGKLSVFRFYTLDKPGFITGGFDEAKAWRNYPVCLSCKSHIEEGRKFIESYLQYRFYGFSYLAIPKLLIPAGRDVLDELLEYLVNGKKDIRIHQDQAESFMTTEEDLLGTLQDYDNSLSLQLLFLQRIQSAERILLLIEDVLPSRISELFRAKKATETLLYREGNHPFHFGFIRTFFPIGVYDKYFLQVVECVFQKKALPLSFFASFFMEQLRADFHDYETGDGFFAAKTRQAIAVMVFLEQAGVLIRKGDRVVEGKFARLFEAYGGQLDSKEKQAVFLLGALTQMLLDIQQKQRGSKPFLQQLMGLKMDQRAIKGLLPKVIGKLEEYESYYGGHRQLAEEISRLFLSSSPRWKLSVDELNFYFACGMNLTSQVKEIIWSKEEQ
;
A
#
# COMPACT_ATOMS: atom_id res chain seq x y z
N MET A 1 -2.10 1.45 -12.20
CA MET A 1 -0.98 1.71 -11.27
C MET A 1 0.19 2.49 -11.86
N ILE A 2 1.02 1.89 -12.72
CA ILE A 2 2.29 2.51 -13.16
C ILE A 2 2.08 3.87 -13.86
N GLU A 3 1.01 4.04 -14.62
CA GLU A 3 0.63 5.33 -15.22
C GLU A 3 0.37 6.42 -14.18
N ALA A 4 -0.29 6.08 -13.06
CA ALA A 4 -0.55 7.02 -11.98
C ALA A 4 0.77 7.46 -11.31
N ILE A 5 1.68 6.51 -11.10
CA ILE A 5 3.04 6.78 -10.60
C ILE A 5 3.79 7.72 -11.56
N ALA A 6 3.77 7.42 -12.86
CA ALA A 6 4.39 8.28 -13.87
C ALA A 6 3.78 9.69 -13.87
N ARG A 7 2.47 9.81 -13.71
CA ARG A 7 1.79 11.11 -13.65
C ARG A 7 2.22 11.93 -12.43
N ILE A 8 2.30 11.31 -11.26
CA ILE A 8 2.81 11.96 -10.04
C ILE A 8 4.24 12.43 -10.26
N GLY A 9 5.11 11.56 -10.78
CA GLY A 9 6.51 11.95 -11.06
C GLY A 9 6.62 13.10 -12.04
N LYS A 10 5.84 13.09 -13.13
CA LYS A 10 5.79 14.22 -14.08
C LYS A 10 5.42 15.53 -13.38
N MET A 11 4.41 15.53 -12.50
CA MET A 11 3.99 16.74 -11.77
C MET A 11 5.07 17.25 -10.81
N VAL A 12 5.74 16.34 -10.10
CA VAL A 12 6.87 16.69 -9.20
C VAL A 12 8.00 17.37 -9.98
N LEU A 13 8.32 16.83 -11.16
CA LEU A 13 9.39 17.36 -12.02
C LEU A 13 9.04 18.72 -12.61
N GLU A 14 7.79 18.91 -13.06
CA GLU A 14 7.28 20.21 -13.52
C GLU A 14 7.41 21.28 -12.43
N LYS A 15 7.11 20.94 -11.17
CA LYS A 15 7.24 21.85 -10.01
C LYS A 15 8.70 22.20 -9.68
N GLN A 16 9.64 21.30 -9.92
CA GLN A 16 11.07 21.54 -9.72
C GLN A 16 11.70 22.35 -10.87
N GLY A 17 10.93 22.70 -11.90
CA GLY A 17 11.44 23.34 -13.12
C GLY A 17 12.28 22.41 -13.99
N GLU A 18 12.20 21.09 -13.76
CA GLU A 18 12.95 20.07 -14.50
C GLU A 18 12.08 19.55 -15.65
N VAL A 19 12.08 20.31 -16.74
CA VAL A 19 11.24 20.02 -17.92
C VAL A 19 11.89 18.95 -18.80
N SER A 20 13.22 18.83 -18.80
CA SER A 20 13.96 17.85 -19.59
C SER A 20 14.39 16.63 -18.77
N VAL A 21 14.34 15.44 -19.37
CA VAL A 21 14.91 14.20 -18.82
C VAL A 21 16.39 14.38 -18.47
N ILE A 22 17.11 15.21 -19.22
CA ILE A 22 18.53 15.47 -18.98
C ILE A 22 18.73 16.22 -17.66
N ASP A 23 17.85 17.17 -17.33
CA ASP A 23 17.98 18.01 -16.14
C ASP A 23 18.01 17.19 -14.85
N GLN A 24 17.22 16.11 -14.80
CA GLN A 24 17.12 15.16 -13.68
C GLN A 24 18.35 14.27 -13.51
N LEU A 25 19.05 14.03 -14.61
CA LEU A 25 20.17 13.11 -14.66
C LEU A 25 21.49 13.84 -14.42
N VAL A 26 21.52 15.17 -14.58
CA VAL A 26 22.70 15.99 -14.33
C VAL A 26 22.86 16.25 -12.83
N GLU A 27 24.05 15.95 -12.32
CA GLU A 27 24.44 16.14 -10.93
C GLU A 27 25.11 17.49 -10.73
N ASN A 28 24.98 18.06 -9.53
CA ASN A 28 25.83 19.18 -9.15
C ASN A 28 27.28 18.67 -8.94
N PRO A 29 28.27 19.21 -9.68
CA PRO A 29 29.66 18.78 -9.53
C PRO A 29 30.24 19.08 -8.15
N GLY A 30 29.73 20.08 -7.41
CA GLY A 30 30.18 20.44 -6.06
C GLY A 30 31.58 21.02 -6.00
N TYR A 31 32.04 21.62 -7.11
CA TYR A 31 33.39 22.17 -7.28
C TYR A 31 33.27 23.65 -7.69
N PRO A 32 34.08 24.55 -7.13
CA PRO A 32 33.95 25.99 -7.31
C PRO A 32 34.32 26.49 -8.71
N SER A 33 35.20 25.79 -9.43
CA SER A 33 35.74 26.24 -10.72
C SER A 33 35.58 25.18 -11.82
N CYS A 34 35.49 25.62 -13.08
CA CYS A 34 35.49 24.77 -14.28
C CYS A 34 36.57 25.23 -15.26
N VAL A 35 37.44 24.29 -15.64
CA VAL A 35 38.35 24.42 -16.78
C VAL A 35 37.63 23.97 -18.04
N LEU A 36 37.44 24.88 -18.98
CA LEU A 36 36.78 24.65 -20.25
C LEU A 36 37.81 24.54 -21.36
N ILE A 37 37.81 23.41 -22.06
CA ILE A 37 38.58 23.26 -23.29
C ILE A 37 37.72 23.84 -24.41
N SER A 38 38.16 24.97 -24.96
CA SER A 38 37.44 25.70 -26.00
C SER A 38 37.80 25.14 -27.38
N LEU A 39 36.77 24.77 -28.13
CA LEU A 39 36.86 24.21 -29.48
C LEU A 39 36.00 25.04 -30.44
N ARG A 40 36.50 25.24 -31.65
CA ARG A 40 35.72 25.78 -32.76
C ARG A 40 35.52 24.70 -33.81
N VAL A 41 34.28 24.55 -34.28
CA VAL A 41 33.91 23.63 -35.35
C VAL A 41 33.37 24.45 -36.52
N ASP A 42 33.98 24.29 -37.69
CA ASP A 42 33.56 24.97 -38.92
C ASP A 42 32.32 24.32 -39.57
N GLY A 43 31.81 24.94 -40.64
CA GLY A 43 30.64 24.44 -41.38
C GLY A 43 30.88 23.11 -42.13
N GLU A 44 32.12 22.65 -42.23
CA GLU A 44 32.52 21.37 -42.82
C GLU A 44 32.71 20.27 -41.74
N GLY A 45 32.57 20.62 -40.46
CA GLY A 45 32.67 19.70 -39.32
C GLY A 45 34.09 19.53 -38.77
N ASN A 46 35.06 20.32 -39.23
CA ASN A 46 36.43 20.27 -38.72
C ASN A 46 36.53 21.01 -37.40
N ALA A 47 37.01 20.33 -36.36
CA ALA A 47 37.27 20.92 -35.07
C ALA A 47 38.68 21.52 -35.01
N VAL A 48 38.83 22.62 -34.26
CA VAL A 48 40.11 23.27 -33.94
C VAL A 48 40.09 23.65 -32.46
N TRP A 49 41.20 23.43 -31.77
CA TRP A 49 41.38 23.87 -30.39
C TRP A 49 41.78 25.35 -30.32
N GLU A 50 41.07 26.13 -29.50
CA GLU A 50 41.27 27.58 -29.35
C GLU A 50 41.97 27.98 -28.04
N GLY A 51 42.05 27.07 -27.08
CA GLY A 51 42.70 27.29 -25.77
C GLY A 51 41.89 26.72 -24.60
N CYS A 52 42.26 27.11 -23.37
CA CYS A 52 41.53 26.75 -22.16
C CYS A 52 41.07 28.00 -21.38
N GLU A 53 39.79 28.00 -21.00
CA GLU A 53 39.17 29.02 -20.16
C GLU A 53 38.95 28.49 -18.75
N VAL A 54 38.93 29.39 -17.75
CA VAL A 54 38.49 29.06 -16.39
C VAL A 54 37.32 29.96 -16.06
N GLU A 55 36.24 29.37 -15.57
CA GLU A 55 35.09 30.09 -15.05
C GLU A 55 34.65 29.53 -13.70
N GLU A 56 33.97 30.36 -12.90
CA GLU A 56 33.35 29.92 -11.66
C GLU A 56 32.10 29.07 -11.96
N CYS A 57 31.99 27.94 -11.27
CA CYS A 57 30.81 27.10 -11.28
C CYS A 57 29.69 27.79 -10.48
N GLY A 58 28.85 28.55 -11.18
CA GLY A 58 27.64 29.15 -10.61
C GLY A 58 26.53 28.13 -10.34
N SER A 59 25.33 28.64 -10.00
CA SER A 59 24.13 27.83 -9.80
C SER A 59 23.66 27.11 -11.08
N ASP A 60 24.04 27.61 -12.26
CA ASP A 60 23.78 26.97 -13.56
C ASP A 60 24.85 25.91 -13.89
N TYR A 61 24.92 24.85 -13.08
CA TYR A 61 25.82 23.72 -13.32
C TYR A 61 25.32 22.78 -14.42
N LYS A 62 24.03 22.87 -14.78
CA LYS A 62 23.39 21.97 -15.76
C LYS A 62 24.01 22.10 -17.14
N LYS A 63 24.50 23.30 -17.49
CA LYS A 63 25.20 23.60 -18.75
C LYS A 63 26.38 22.67 -19.04
N TYR A 64 27.07 22.16 -18.02
CA TYR A 64 28.22 21.25 -18.18
C TYR A 64 27.84 19.78 -18.40
N LEU A 65 26.57 19.41 -18.27
CA LEU A 65 26.10 18.03 -18.45
C LEU A 65 26.83 17.01 -17.53
N PHE A 66 27.19 17.39 -16.30
CA PHE A 66 27.97 16.53 -15.40
C PHE A 66 27.11 15.42 -14.78
N ARG A 67 27.59 14.17 -14.82
CA ARG A 67 27.08 13.08 -13.98
C ARG A 67 28.19 12.08 -13.71
N SER A 68 28.38 11.74 -12.43
CA SER A 68 29.44 10.82 -12.03
C SER A 68 29.18 9.39 -12.54
N GLY A 69 30.20 8.80 -13.15
CA GLY A 69 30.23 7.37 -13.48
C GLY A 69 30.98 6.55 -12.43
N SER A 70 31.42 5.35 -12.80
CA SER A 70 32.24 4.53 -11.89
C SER A 70 33.59 5.21 -11.61
N THR A 71 34.13 5.00 -10.40
CA THR A 71 35.36 5.67 -9.92
C THR A 71 36.55 5.51 -10.86
N ARG A 72 36.69 4.33 -11.49
CA ARG A 72 37.77 4.00 -12.43
C ARG A 72 37.32 3.97 -13.91
N GLY A 73 36.06 4.24 -14.19
CA GLY A 73 35.51 4.25 -15.55
C GLY A 73 35.26 5.67 -16.05
N ILE A 74 34.58 5.81 -17.18
CA ILE A 74 34.17 7.12 -17.72
C ILE A 74 32.99 7.69 -16.91
N ASN A 75 32.74 8.99 -17.07
CA ASN A 75 31.47 9.61 -16.67
C ASN A 75 30.44 9.48 -17.81
N TYR A 76 29.22 9.97 -17.60
CA TYR A 76 28.18 9.92 -18.64
C TYR A 76 28.30 11.03 -19.69
N SER A 77 29.16 12.03 -19.44
CA SER A 77 29.60 13.07 -20.36
C SER A 77 31.14 13.20 -20.27
N PRO A 78 31.81 13.95 -21.16
CA PRO A 78 33.23 14.23 -21.01
C PRO A 78 33.55 15.17 -19.84
N THR A 79 32.54 15.61 -19.06
CA THR A 79 32.74 16.48 -17.90
C THR A 79 33.14 15.67 -16.67
N ALA A 80 34.20 16.08 -15.97
CA ALA A 80 34.71 15.35 -14.81
C ALA A 80 35.38 16.23 -13.75
N ARG A 81 35.30 15.80 -12.48
CA ARG A 81 36.08 16.38 -11.39
C ARG A 81 37.56 16.07 -11.59
N ILE A 82 38.40 17.10 -11.53
CA ILE A 82 39.84 16.94 -11.68
C ILE A 82 40.42 16.43 -10.37
N THR A 83 41.02 15.24 -10.39
CA THR A 83 41.84 14.69 -9.29
C THR A 83 43.32 14.81 -9.63
N THR A 84 43.69 14.28 -10.79
CA THR A 84 44.99 14.48 -11.45
C THR A 84 44.69 14.83 -12.90
N ILE A 85 45.28 15.90 -13.43
CA ILE A 85 44.90 16.47 -14.73
C ILE A 85 45.04 15.44 -15.84
N GLU A 86 46.18 14.78 -15.91
CA GLU A 86 46.52 13.79 -16.94
C GLU A 86 45.58 12.58 -16.89
N ASN A 87 45.38 12.01 -15.69
CA ASN A 87 44.49 10.87 -15.51
C ASN A 87 43.03 11.23 -15.81
N THR A 88 42.58 12.41 -15.39
CA THR A 88 41.21 12.87 -15.63
C THR A 88 40.98 13.10 -17.13
N TYR A 89 41.93 13.75 -17.80
CA TYR A 89 41.86 14.00 -19.24
C TYR A 89 41.83 12.69 -20.03
N ASP A 90 42.77 11.77 -19.77
CA ASP A 90 42.85 10.50 -20.50
C ASP A 90 41.64 9.59 -20.22
N GLN A 91 41.29 9.39 -18.94
CA GLN A 91 40.27 8.41 -18.57
C GLN A 91 38.85 8.93 -18.70
N LYS A 92 38.60 10.20 -18.39
CA LYS A 92 37.24 10.76 -18.34
C LYS A 92 36.87 11.54 -19.58
N VAL A 93 37.77 12.37 -20.12
CA VAL A 93 37.51 13.16 -21.33
C VAL A 93 37.70 12.28 -22.56
N LEU A 94 38.94 11.85 -22.85
CA LEU A 94 39.23 11.01 -24.03
C LEU A 94 38.56 9.64 -23.92
N GLY A 95 38.56 9.03 -22.74
CA GLY A 95 37.89 7.76 -22.51
C GLY A 95 36.39 7.78 -22.85
N TRP A 96 35.71 8.92 -22.62
CA TRP A 96 34.30 9.08 -23.00
C TRP A 96 34.12 9.06 -24.52
N PHE A 97 34.92 9.84 -25.27
CA PHE A 97 34.88 9.83 -26.74
C PHE A 97 35.17 8.45 -27.31
N ARG A 98 36.19 7.75 -26.81
CA ARG A 98 36.52 6.38 -27.23
C ARG A 98 35.35 5.43 -27.07
N LYS A 99 34.54 5.57 -26.01
CA LYS A 99 33.35 4.73 -25.80
C LYS A 99 32.22 5.14 -26.73
N VAL A 100 31.89 6.43 -26.80
CA VAL A 100 30.74 6.93 -27.57
C VAL A 100 30.95 6.75 -29.07
N ASN A 101 32.14 7.05 -29.60
CA ASN A 101 32.45 6.89 -31.02
C ASN A 101 32.47 5.43 -31.50
N ARG A 102 32.62 4.46 -30.58
CA ARG A 102 32.44 3.03 -30.89
C ARG A 102 30.98 2.62 -31.03
N VAL A 103 30.07 3.35 -30.39
CA VAL A 103 28.66 2.93 -30.25
C VAL A 103 27.72 3.75 -31.11
N MET A 104 27.95 5.07 -31.23
CA MET A 104 27.08 5.99 -31.97
C MET A 104 27.59 6.33 -33.37
N ASP A 105 28.89 6.19 -33.64
CA ASP A 105 29.52 6.56 -34.93
C ASP A 105 29.10 7.97 -35.43
N ASP A 106 29.25 8.97 -34.57
CA ASP A 106 28.91 10.35 -34.88
C ASP A 106 30.15 11.09 -35.46
N PRO A 107 30.09 11.61 -36.71
CA PRO A 107 31.22 12.29 -37.34
C PRO A 107 31.70 13.54 -36.59
N PHE A 108 30.79 14.27 -35.95
CA PHE A 108 31.10 15.47 -35.20
C PHE A 108 31.84 15.13 -33.89
N LEU A 109 31.42 14.08 -33.18
CA LEU A 109 32.14 13.60 -32.00
C LEU A 109 33.52 13.01 -32.35
N ARG A 110 33.67 12.40 -33.54
CA ARG A 110 34.97 11.93 -34.04
C ARG A 110 35.94 13.06 -34.36
N SER A 111 35.46 14.14 -34.98
CA SER A 111 36.32 15.28 -35.31
C SER A 111 36.85 15.96 -34.04
N ILE A 112 36.01 16.07 -33.00
CA ILE A 112 36.42 16.56 -31.68
C ILE A 112 37.45 15.63 -31.03
N GLU A 113 37.19 14.31 -30.99
CA GLU A 113 38.15 13.33 -30.43
C GLU A 113 39.53 13.44 -31.10
N HIS A 114 39.55 13.58 -32.43
CA HIS A 114 40.79 13.69 -33.19
C HIS A 114 41.64 14.87 -32.73
N VAL A 115 41.04 16.06 -32.56
CA VAL A 115 41.74 17.26 -32.08
C VAL A 115 42.24 17.10 -30.65
N LEU A 116 41.39 16.55 -29.77
CA LEU A 116 41.75 16.35 -28.36
C LEU A 116 42.91 15.37 -28.19
N VAL A 117 43.06 14.39 -29.10
CA VAL A 117 44.20 13.46 -29.13
C VAL A 117 45.43 14.12 -29.76
N GLN A 118 45.28 14.79 -30.90
CA GLN A 118 46.39 15.45 -31.61
C GLN A 118 47.05 16.56 -30.77
N GLN A 119 46.26 17.35 -30.05
CA GLN A 119 46.72 18.51 -29.27
C GLN A 119 46.87 18.20 -27.77
N GLN A 120 46.92 16.91 -27.38
CA GLN A 120 46.87 16.48 -25.99
C GLN A 120 47.95 17.15 -25.11
N GLU A 121 49.21 17.21 -25.55
CA GLU A 121 50.28 17.80 -24.75
C GLU A 121 50.09 19.30 -24.51
N ALA A 122 49.67 20.03 -25.54
CA ALA A 122 49.43 21.47 -25.47
C ALA A 122 48.23 21.80 -24.56
N ILE A 123 47.13 21.04 -24.68
CA ILE A 123 45.95 21.18 -23.83
C ILE A 123 46.31 20.92 -22.37
N LEU A 124 47.04 19.82 -22.08
CA LEU A 124 47.43 19.49 -20.71
C LEU A 124 48.35 20.55 -20.08
N HIS A 125 49.24 21.15 -20.87
CA HIS A 125 50.09 22.24 -20.39
C HIS A 125 49.26 23.47 -20.04
N GLU A 126 48.36 23.91 -20.92
CA GLU A 126 47.53 25.09 -20.65
C GLU A 126 46.55 24.87 -19.48
N MET A 127 45.97 23.67 -19.37
CA MET A 127 45.13 23.31 -18.21
C MET A 127 45.91 23.43 -16.90
N LYS A 128 47.17 22.95 -16.85
CA LYS A 128 48.03 23.07 -15.66
C LYS A 128 48.31 24.52 -15.30
N ASP A 129 48.66 25.33 -16.29
CA ASP A 129 48.97 26.74 -16.08
C ASP A 129 47.75 27.47 -15.52
N LYS A 130 46.57 27.28 -16.13
CA LYS A 130 45.30 27.88 -15.67
C LYS A 130 44.89 27.42 -14.26
N LEU A 131 45.07 26.14 -13.94
CA LEU A 131 44.75 25.60 -12.61
C LEU A 131 45.69 26.11 -11.52
N SER A 132 46.99 26.22 -11.82
CA SER A 132 48.01 26.72 -10.90
C SER A 132 47.76 28.16 -10.46
N LEU A 133 47.10 28.96 -11.32
CA LEU A 133 46.71 30.34 -11.05
C LEU A 133 45.46 30.46 -10.16
N SER A 134 44.58 29.44 -10.15
CA SER A 134 43.33 29.46 -9.36
C SER A 134 43.49 28.88 -7.95
N GLY A 135 44.32 27.84 -7.78
CA GLY A 135 44.49 27.14 -6.49
C GLY A 135 43.27 26.34 -6.00
N GLU A 136 42.17 26.34 -6.75
CA GLU A 136 40.91 25.73 -6.34
C GLU A 136 40.68 24.34 -6.96
N ARG A 137 39.77 23.57 -6.34
CA ARG A 137 39.28 22.32 -6.92
C ARG A 137 38.44 22.65 -8.16
N ALA A 138 38.79 22.10 -9.31
CA ALA A 138 38.04 22.33 -10.55
C ALA A 138 37.46 21.06 -11.20
N ILE A 139 36.43 21.23 -12.02
CA ILE A 139 36.01 20.25 -13.04
C ILE A 139 36.65 20.59 -14.39
N VAL A 140 36.75 19.62 -15.29
CA VAL A 140 37.02 19.82 -16.71
C VAL A 140 35.72 19.62 -17.50
N SER A 141 35.46 20.47 -18.49
CA SER A 141 34.38 20.32 -19.47
C SER A 141 34.82 20.89 -20.83
N LEU A 142 33.94 20.82 -21.84
CA LEU A 142 34.20 21.36 -23.18
C LEU A 142 33.23 22.49 -23.50
N LYS A 143 33.69 23.42 -24.34
CA LYS A 143 32.88 24.49 -24.91
C LYS A 143 33.11 24.51 -26.42
N ILE A 144 32.05 24.36 -27.20
CA ILE A 144 32.13 24.26 -28.66
C ILE A 144 31.41 25.46 -29.28
N ASN A 145 32.09 26.21 -30.14
CA ASN A 145 31.58 27.46 -30.74
C ASN A 145 30.94 28.41 -29.70
N GLY A 146 31.56 28.52 -28.53
CA GLY A 146 31.05 29.34 -27.42
C GLY A 146 29.89 28.74 -26.61
N ALA A 147 29.31 27.62 -27.04
CA ALA A 147 28.20 26.94 -26.36
C ALA A 147 28.68 25.75 -25.51
N TYR A 148 28.08 25.57 -24.32
CA TYR A 148 28.35 24.45 -23.42
C TYR A 148 27.74 23.14 -23.92
N LEU A 149 28.19 22.00 -23.37
CA LEU A 149 27.73 20.66 -23.76
C LEU A 149 26.21 20.49 -23.75
N TYR A 150 25.51 21.09 -22.78
CA TYR A 150 24.05 21.04 -22.74
C TYR A 150 23.40 21.64 -23.99
N GLY A 151 24.03 22.60 -24.66
CA GLY A 151 23.51 23.21 -25.89
C GLY A 151 23.65 22.35 -27.15
N TRP A 152 24.32 21.18 -27.06
CA TRP A 152 24.66 20.37 -28.23
C TRP A 152 23.94 19.01 -28.22
N THR A 153 23.07 18.79 -29.21
CA THR A 153 22.29 17.55 -29.36
C THR A 153 23.14 16.27 -29.36
N PRO A 154 24.29 16.18 -30.05
CA PRO A 154 25.12 14.96 -30.01
C PRO A 154 25.60 14.59 -28.60
N PHE A 155 25.90 15.57 -27.76
CA PHE A 155 26.29 15.32 -26.37
C PHE A 155 25.10 14.94 -25.49
N GLN A 156 23.94 15.58 -25.70
CA GLN A 156 22.69 15.22 -25.03
C GLN A 156 22.27 13.76 -25.33
N ASP A 157 22.32 13.37 -26.60
CA ASP A 157 21.96 12.02 -27.05
C ASP A 157 22.93 10.97 -26.50
N ALA A 158 24.23 11.25 -26.56
CA ALA A 158 25.26 10.37 -25.99
C ALA A 158 25.12 10.21 -24.48
N PHE A 159 24.81 11.31 -23.78
CA PHE A 159 24.57 11.28 -22.34
C PHE A 159 23.36 10.41 -21.98
N LEU A 160 22.23 10.61 -22.66
CA LEU A 160 21.03 9.80 -22.45
C LEU A 160 21.25 8.32 -22.78
N TYR A 161 21.98 8.03 -23.87
CA TYR A 161 22.34 6.67 -24.26
C TYR A 161 23.15 5.98 -23.16
N LEU A 162 24.24 6.61 -22.69
CA LEU A 162 25.14 6.02 -21.70
C LEU A 162 24.45 5.82 -20.35
N VAL A 163 23.60 6.75 -19.92
CA VAL A 163 22.83 6.63 -18.66
C VAL A 163 21.88 5.43 -18.71
N ASN A 164 21.32 5.13 -19.88
CA ASN A 164 20.33 4.07 -20.07
C ASN A 164 20.90 2.84 -20.79
N GLU A 165 22.22 2.70 -20.91
CA GLU A 165 22.87 1.67 -21.76
C GLU A 165 22.35 0.25 -21.49
N LYS A 166 22.19 -0.11 -20.21
CA LYS A 166 21.67 -1.43 -19.80
C LYS A 166 20.19 -1.65 -20.16
N ASP A 167 19.43 -0.58 -20.28
CA ASP A 167 18.01 -0.65 -20.64
C ASP A 167 17.84 -0.59 -22.16
N MET A 168 18.81 0.01 -22.86
CA MET A 168 18.89 0.04 -24.32
C MET A 168 19.23 -1.32 -24.94
N GLU A 169 19.77 -2.28 -24.16
CA GLU A 169 19.95 -3.68 -24.56
C GLU A 169 18.65 -4.32 -25.08
N LEU A 170 17.51 -3.92 -24.51
CA LEU A 170 16.17 -4.38 -24.87
C LEU A 170 15.30 -3.20 -25.31
N ALA A 171 15.75 -2.50 -26.36
CA ALA A 171 15.04 -1.37 -26.95
C ALA A 171 14.52 -1.66 -28.36
N ALA A 172 13.50 -0.90 -28.75
CA ALA A 172 12.96 -0.87 -30.09
C ALA A 172 12.71 0.56 -30.55
N ARG A 173 12.84 0.79 -31.86
CA ARG A 173 12.65 2.11 -32.46
C ARG A 173 11.26 2.32 -33.03
N HIS A 174 10.81 3.57 -33.01
CA HIS A 174 9.53 4.05 -33.56
C HIS A 174 8.31 3.26 -33.08
N GLN A 175 8.27 2.88 -31.81
CA GLN A 175 7.15 2.13 -31.21
C GLN A 175 6.29 3.02 -30.32
N VAL A 176 5.11 2.51 -29.95
CA VAL A 176 4.18 3.21 -29.05
C VAL A 176 4.56 2.91 -27.60
N CYS A 177 4.68 3.97 -26.79
CA CYS A 177 4.91 3.85 -25.36
C CYS A 177 3.60 3.46 -24.64
N ALA A 178 3.65 2.44 -23.78
CA ALA A 178 2.52 1.95 -22.99
C ALA A 178 2.05 2.93 -21.91
N ILE A 179 2.84 3.96 -21.58
CA ILE A 179 2.51 4.96 -20.55
C ILE A 179 1.86 6.21 -21.14
N CYS A 180 2.52 6.84 -22.12
CA CYS A 180 2.03 8.09 -22.71
C CYS A 180 1.18 7.87 -23.97
N GLY A 181 1.15 6.66 -24.54
CA GLY A 181 0.40 6.35 -25.76
C GLY A 181 0.99 6.95 -27.05
N GLU A 182 2.07 7.72 -26.95
CA GLU A 182 2.71 8.35 -28.11
C GLU A 182 3.71 7.41 -28.79
N ARG A 183 3.87 7.57 -30.11
CA ARG A 183 4.96 6.94 -30.85
C ARG A 183 6.27 7.66 -30.52
N LYS A 184 7.29 6.91 -30.12
CA LYS A 184 8.58 7.43 -29.69
C LYS A 184 9.71 6.79 -30.49
N GLU A 185 10.76 7.58 -30.71
CA GLU A 185 11.97 7.15 -31.40
C GLU A 185 12.59 5.92 -30.75
N THR A 186 12.56 5.86 -29.43
CA THR A 186 13.07 4.74 -28.65
C THR A 186 12.10 4.38 -27.52
N VAL A 187 11.78 3.09 -27.42
CA VAL A 187 11.19 2.48 -26.23
C VAL A 187 12.11 1.38 -25.72
N ILE A 188 12.15 1.21 -24.41
CA ILE A 188 12.80 0.11 -23.71
C ILE A 188 11.73 -0.84 -23.19
N GLY A 189 12.06 -2.11 -22.93
CA GLY A 189 11.17 -2.95 -22.11
C GLY A 189 11.83 -3.66 -20.94
N LYS A 190 13.05 -3.25 -20.58
CA LYS A 190 13.61 -3.51 -19.26
C LYS A 190 13.31 -2.33 -18.35
N LEU A 191 12.13 -2.33 -17.72
CA LEU A 191 11.77 -1.30 -16.74
C LEU A 191 12.22 -1.74 -15.35
N SER A 192 13.49 -1.49 -15.00
CA SER A 192 14.05 -1.88 -13.69
C SER A 192 13.61 -0.99 -12.52
N VAL A 193 12.53 -0.22 -12.68
CA VAL A 193 12.03 0.67 -11.63
C VAL A 193 11.35 -0.11 -10.53
N PHE A 194 10.60 -1.17 -10.85
CA PHE A 194 10.00 -2.09 -9.88
C PHE A 194 10.56 -3.50 -10.04
N ARG A 195 11.07 -4.09 -8.95
CA ARG A 195 11.75 -5.39 -9.03
C ARG A 195 10.81 -6.59 -9.14
N PHE A 196 9.50 -6.36 -9.01
CA PHE A 196 8.48 -7.36 -9.34
C PHE A 196 8.31 -7.54 -10.84
N TYR A 197 8.77 -6.58 -11.67
CA TYR A 197 8.87 -6.77 -13.12
C TYR A 197 10.19 -7.45 -13.43
N THR A 198 10.12 -8.70 -13.91
CA THR A 198 11.29 -9.53 -14.19
C THR A 198 11.14 -10.25 -15.52
N LEU A 199 12.26 -10.43 -16.21
CA LEU A 199 12.39 -11.15 -17.47
C LEU A 199 13.24 -12.44 -17.30
N ASP A 200 13.49 -12.85 -16.05
CA ASP A 200 14.34 -13.99 -15.67
C ASP A 200 13.83 -15.34 -16.17
N LYS A 201 12.52 -15.47 -16.40
CA LYS A 201 11.89 -16.70 -16.87
C LYS A 201 11.29 -16.48 -18.26
N PRO A 202 11.50 -17.42 -19.20
CA PRO A 202 10.94 -17.32 -20.54
C PRO A 202 9.42 -17.08 -20.54
N GLY A 203 8.70 -17.73 -19.61
CA GLY A 203 7.24 -17.58 -19.45
C GLY A 203 6.74 -16.16 -19.14
N PHE A 204 7.62 -15.23 -18.77
CA PHE A 204 7.26 -13.82 -18.60
C PHE A 204 7.33 -13.01 -19.90
N ILE A 205 7.82 -13.57 -21.01
CA ILE A 205 8.03 -12.86 -22.27
C ILE A 205 6.86 -13.11 -23.25
N THR A 206 6.10 -12.06 -23.55
CA THR A 206 4.95 -12.09 -24.48
C THR A 206 5.37 -12.21 -25.95
N GLY A 207 6.66 -12.00 -26.25
CA GLY A 207 7.27 -12.14 -27.58
C GLY A 207 7.45 -13.58 -28.09
N GLY A 208 6.74 -14.56 -27.52
CA GLY A 208 6.91 -15.98 -27.83
C GLY A 208 8.13 -16.60 -27.16
N PHE A 209 8.41 -16.20 -25.91
CA PHE A 209 9.57 -16.66 -25.13
C PHE A 209 10.95 -16.21 -25.67
N ASP A 210 10.96 -15.28 -26.62
CA ASP A 210 12.15 -14.71 -27.25
C ASP A 210 12.61 -13.44 -26.51
N GLU A 211 13.75 -13.52 -25.82
CA GLU A 211 14.32 -12.42 -25.02
C GLU A 211 14.58 -11.15 -25.85
N ALA A 212 14.98 -11.28 -27.12
CA ALA A 212 15.18 -10.14 -28.00
C ALA A 212 13.86 -9.37 -28.28
N LYS A 213 12.71 -10.00 -28.06
CA LYS A 213 11.38 -9.40 -28.17
C LYS A 213 10.76 -9.03 -26.82
N ALA A 214 11.48 -9.17 -25.71
CA ALA A 214 10.99 -8.84 -24.38
C ALA A 214 10.58 -7.36 -24.24
N TRP A 215 11.11 -6.47 -25.10
CA TRP A 215 10.67 -5.08 -25.16
C TRP A 215 9.15 -4.92 -25.41
N ARG A 216 8.50 -5.92 -26.00
CA ARG A 216 7.05 -5.95 -26.30
C ARG A 216 6.17 -6.15 -25.06
N ASN A 217 6.72 -6.66 -23.96
CA ASN A 217 5.97 -6.88 -22.72
C ASN A 217 5.36 -5.57 -22.21
N TYR A 218 6.22 -4.56 -22.11
CA TYR A 218 5.88 -3.27 -21.54
C TYR A 218 6.80 -2.19 -22.14
N PRO A 219 6.53 -1.76 -23.39
CA PRO A 219 7.36 -0.76 -24.08
C PRO A 219 7.19 0.61 -23.42
N VAL A 220 8.26 1.18 -22.87
CA VAL A 220 8.25 2.48 -22.18
C VAL A 220 9.33 3.38 -22.78
N CYS A 221 9.01 4.64 -23.04
CA CYS A 221 10.02 5.61 -23.50
C CYS A 221 10.86 6.15 -22.34
N LEU A 222 12.03 6.70 -22.64
CA LEU A 222 12.98 7.18 -21.62
C LEU A 222 12.36 8.25 -20.70
N SER A 223 11.55 9.17 -21.24
CA SER A 223 10.88 10.18 -20.40
C SER A 223 9.87 9.57 -19.43
N CYS A 224 9.05 8.61 -19.89
CA CYS A 224 8.13 7.90 -19.01
C CYS A 224 8.87 7.05 -17.97
N LYS A 225 10.02 6.45 -18.28
CA LYS A 225 10.85 5.78 -17.28
C LYS A 225 11.24 6.75 -16.17
N SER A 226 11.79 7.92 -16.52
CA SER A 226 12.19 8.94 -15.56
C SER A 226 11.01 9.43 -14.71
N HIS A 227 9.84 9.64 -15.32
CA HIS A 227 8.61 9.94 -14.58
C HIS A 227 8.22 8.85 -13.58
N ILE A 228 8.36 7.57 -13.94
CA ILE A 228 8.05 6.45 -13.02
C ILE A 228 9.08 6.40 -11.88
N GLU A 229 10.36 6.61 -12.17
CA GLU A 229 11.42 6.64 -11.15
C GLU A 229 11.16 7.75 -10.12
N GLU A 230 10.87 8.97 -10.58
CA GLU A 230 10.62 10.09 -9.68
C GLU A 230 9.30 9.92 -8.93
N GLY A 231 8.24 9.46 -9.61
CA GLY A 231 6.97 9.14 -8.97
C GLY A 231 7.12 8.08 -7.88
N ARG A 232 7.93 7.03 -8.13
CA ARG A 232 8.22 6.00 -7.13
C ARG A 232 8.95 6.58 -5.93
N LYS A 233 10.00 7.38 -6.14
CA LYS A 233 10.73 8.04 -5.04
C LYS A 233 9.78 8.89 -4.19
N PHE A 234 8.92 9.67 -4.83
CA PHE A 234 7.94 10.51 -4.14
C PHE A 234 6.98 9.66 -3.30
N ILE A 235 6.37 8.63 -3.89
CA ILE A 235 5.41 7.76 -3.20
C ILE A 235 6.07 7.02 -2.02
N GLU A 236 7.28 6.49 -2.18
CA GLU A 236 7.99 5.82 -1.07
C GLU A 236 8.35 6.79 0.06
N SER A 237 8.65 8.06 -0.26
CA SER A 237 9.01 9.07 0.73
C SER A 237 7.81 9.62 1.50
N TYR A 238 6.68 9.83 0.80
CA TYR A 238 5.54 10.55 1.34
C TYR A 238 4.29 9.69 1.53
N LEU A 239 4.10 8.64 0.74
CA LEU A 239 2.85 7.87 0.67
C LEU A 239 3.03 6.38 0.97
N GLN A 240 4.07 6.03 1.73
CA GLN A 240 4.28 4.69 2.29
C GLN A 240 3.72 4.61 3.71
N TYR A 241 2.94 3.58 3.98
CA TYR A 241 2.24 3.39 5.26
C TYR A 241 2.36 1.95 5.76
N ARG A 242 2.03 1.76 7.04
CA ARG A 242 1.93 0.44 7.69
C ARG A 242 0.49 0.06 7.95
N PHE A 243 0.22 -1.24 7.93
CA PHE A 243 -1.10 -1.80 8.15
C PHE A 243 -1.00 -3.20 8.75
N TYR A 244 -1.17 -3.33 10.07
CA TYR A 244 -1.26 -4.61 10.82
C TYR A 244 -0.22 -5.68 10.46
N GLY A 245 1.05 -5.27 10.32
CA GLY A 245 2.17 -6.16 9.97
C GLY A 245 2.58 -6.12 8.50
N PHE A 246 1.89 -5.32 7.67
CA PHE A 246 2.22 -5.10 6.27
C PHE A 246 2.63 -3.66 5.99
N SER A 247 3.39 -3.45 4.92
CA SER A 247 3.63 -2.12 4.34
C SER A 247 2.88 -1.99 3.02
N TYR A 248 2.31 -0.82 2.77
CA TYR A 248 1.67 -0.52 1.50
C TYR A 248 2.03 0.88 1.00
N LEU A 249 1.95 1.04 -0.32
CA LEU A 249 2.03 2.34 -0.99
C LEU A 249 0.60 2.76 -1.34
N ALA A 250 0.23 3.98 -0.95
CA ALA A 250 -1.01 4.61 -1.40
C ALA A 250 -0.72 5.44 -2.65
N ILE A 251 -1.40 5.14 -3.74
CA ILE A 251 -1.11 5.72 -5.06
C ILE A 251 -2.38 6.41 -5.54
N PRO A 252 -2.49 7.75 -5.39
CA PRO A 252 -3.57 8.52 -5.98
C PRO A 252 -3.56 8.40 -7.50
N LYS A 253 -4.73 8.18 -8.08
CA LYS A 253 -4.97 8.06 -9.51
C LYS A 253 -6.12 8.96 -9.88
N LEU A 254 -5.89 9.83 -10.85
CA LEU A 254 -6.95 10.66 -11.40
C LEU A 254 -7.85 9.87 -12.32
N LEU A 255 -9.16 9.99 -12.11
CA LEU A 255 -10.19 9.36 -12.93
C LEU A 255 -10.60 10.26 -14.10
N ILE A 256 -10.52 11.59 -13.91
CA ILE A 256 -10.84 12.59 -14.93
C ILE A 256 -9.71 13.61 -15.11
N PRO A 257 -9.44 14.10 -16.34
CA PRO A 257 -8.40 15.10 -16.59
C PRO A 257 -8.57 16.40 -15.79
N ALA A 258 -9.82 16.83 -15.58
CA ALA A 258 -10.17 18.04 -14.84
C ALA A 258 -9.74 18.02 -13.36
N GLY A 259 -9.44 16.85 -12.79
CA GLY A 259 -8.99 16.74 -11.40
C GLY A 259 -7.48 17.02 -11.20
N ARG A 260 -6.74 17.53 -12.18
CA ARG A 260 -5.29 17.80 -12.01
C ARG A 260 -5.02 18.70 -10.81
N ASP A 261 -5.79 19.77 -10.67
CA ASP A 261 -5.62 20.73 -9.57
C ASP A 261 -5.94 20.07 -8.23
N VAL A 262 -6.97 19.21 -8.18
CA VAL A 262 -7.34 18.43 -6.98
C VAL A 262 -6.23 17.45 -6.59
N LEU A 263 -5.61 16.76 -7.56
CA LEU A 263 -4.46 15.91 -7.27
C LEU A 263 -3.27 16.72 -6.78
N ASP A 264 -3.05 17.90 -7.34
CA ASP A 264 -1.92 18.74 -6.94
C ASP A 264 -2.07 19.26 -5.51
N GLU A 265 -3.27 19.74 -5.17
CA GLU A 265 -3.68 20.12 -3.81
C GLU A 265 -3.54 18.94 -2.85
N LEU A 266 -4.01 17.74 -3.23
CA LEU A 266 -3.86 16.54 -2.42
C LEU A 266 -2.38 16.20 -2.20
N LEU A 267 -1.54 16.23 -3.24
CA LEU A 267 -0.12 15.92 -3.10
C LEU A 267 0.59 16.95 -2.22
N GLU A 268 0.27 18.23 -2.35
CA GLU A 268 0.80 19.29 -1.47
C GLU A 268 0.36 19.11 -0.03
N TYR A 269 -0.92 18.83 0.20
CA TYR A 269 -1.45 18.52 1.51
C TYR A 269 -0.74 17.32 2.13
N LEU A 270 -0.49 16.25 1.37
CA LEU A 270 0.17 15.05 1.89
C LEU A 270 1.67 15.24 2.16
N VAL A 271 2.33 16.15 1.45
CA VAL A 271 3.73 16.53 1.70
C VAL A 271 3.83 17.45 2.92
N ASN A 272 2.95 18.46 3.02
CA ASN A 272 3.01 19.49 4.06
C ASN A 272 2.36 19.04 5.37
N GLY A 273 1.28 18.27 5.29
CA GLY A 273 0.52 17.76 6.44
C GLY A 273 1.37 16.93 7.41
N LYS A 274 2.39 16.20 6.92
CA LYS A 274 3.35 15.49 7.79
C LYS A 274 4.12 16.38 8.78
N LYS A 275 4.14 17.71 8.57
CA LYS A 275 4.78 18.67 9.49
C LYS A 275 3.81 19.22 10.56
N ASP A 276 2.52 19.35 10.26
CA ASP A 276 1.52 19.94 11.17
C ASP A 276 0.66 18.89 11.93
N ILE A 277 0.55 17.67 11.42
CA ILE A 277 -0.31 16.62 12.02
C ILE A 277 0.30 16.01 13.31
N ARG A 278 1.58 16.29 13.61
CA ARG A 278 2.18 15.93 14.90
C ARG A 278 1.49 16.57 16.12
N ILE A 279 0.62 17.57 15.94
CA ILE A 279 0.17 18.44 17.03
C ILE A 279 -1.36 18.45 17.25
N HIS A 280 -2.20 17.91 16.37
CA HIS A 280 -3.66 17.97 16.57
C HIS A 280 -4.41 16.63 16.49
N GLN A 281 -4.70 16.13 17.71
CA GLN A 281 -5.95 15.51 18.18
C GLN A 281 -6.41 14.10 17.73
N ASP A 282 -6.70 13.33 18.78
CA ASP A 282 -7.55 12.14 18.91
C ASP A 282 -7.22 10.88 18.08
N GLN A 283 -6.48 9.98 18.73
CA GLN A 283 -6.29 8.56 18.36
C GLN A 283 -7.60 7.77 18.14
N ALA A 284 -8.78 8.37 18.38
CA ALA A 284 -10.09 7.73 18.29
C ALA A 284 -10.65 7.61 16.86
N GLU A 285 -10.13 8.39 15.90
CA GLU A 285 -10.66 8.39 14.52
C GLU A 285 -9.91 7.45 13.56
N SER A 286 -8.73 6.94 13.93
CA SER A 286 -7.88 6.18 12.99
C SER A 286 -8.44 4.80 12.61
N PHE A 287 -8.59 4.55 11.30
CA PHE A 287 -9.11 3.30 10.74
C PHE A 287 -8.05 2.17 10.65
N MET A 288 -6.76 2.56 10.55
CA MET A 288 -5.67 1.69 10.08
C MET A 288 -4.50 1.51 11.08
N THR A 289 -4.48 2.23 12.22
CA THR A 289 -3.41 2.45 13.24
C THR A 289 -2.54 3.70 13.04
N THR A 290 -1.81 4.07 14.11
CA THR A 290 -0.99 5.28 14.31
C THR A 290 -0.01 5.57 13.18
N GLU A 291 -0.45 6.34 12.20
CA GLU A 291 0.31 7.33 11.43
C GLU A 291 -0.70 8.04 10.51
N GLU A 292 -1.10 9.24 10.95
CA GLU A 292 -1.67 10.36 10.17
C GLU A 292 -2.55 9.94 8.97
N ASP A 293 -3.85 9.85 9.25
CA ASP A 293 -4.82 9.07 8.47
C ASP A 293 -5.12 9.69 7.09
N LEU A 294 -4.29 9.32 6.10
CA LEU A 294 -4.50 9.59 4.68
C LEU A 294 -5.95 9.31 4.26
N LEU A 295 -6.55 8.22 4.77
CA LEU A 295 -7.93 7.86 4.43
C LEU A 295 -8.94 8.85 5.04
N GLY A 296 -8.67 9.33 6.26
CA GLY A 296 -9.47 10.38 6.90
C GLY A 296 -9.44 11.68 6.10
N THR A 297 -8.29 12.07 5.57
CA THR A 297 -8.18 13.24 4.67
C THR A 297 -8.98 13.04 3.39
N LEU A 298 -8.89 11.85 2.80
CA LEU A 298 -9.49 11.56 1.51
C LEU A 298 -11.00 11.41 1.54
N GLN A 299 -11.62 11.28 2.71
CA GLN A 299 -13.07 11.12 2.81
C GLN A 299 -13.84 12.35 2.28
N ASP A 300 -13.22 13.52 2.34
CA ASP A 300 -13.80 14.83 1.98
C ASP A 300 -13.58 15.21 0.52
N TYR A 301 -12.78 14.44 -0.21
CA TYR A 301 -12.52 14.66 -1.64
C TYR A 301 -13.64 14.09 -2.50
N ASP A 302 -13.84 14.69 -3.68
CA ASP A 302 -14.78 14.17 -4.65
C ASP A 302 -14.24 12.93 -5.38
N ASN A 303 -15.11 12.20 -6.08
CA ASN A 303 -14.72 11.02 -6.85
C ASN A 303 -14.00 11.40 -8.18
N SER A 304 -13.30 12.54 -8.24
CA SER A 304 -12.39 12.86 -9.35
C SER A 304 -11.09 12.06 -9.30
N LEU A 305 -10.79 11.48 -8.13
CA LEU A 305 -9.63 10.65 -7.83
C LEU A 305 -10.03 9.30 -7.24
N SER A 306 -9.16 8.32 -7.39
CA SER A 306 -9.18 7.04 -6.70
C SER A 306 -7.83 6.76 -6.06
N LEU A 307 -7.81 5.88 -5.06
CA LEU A 307 -6.59 5.34 -4.51
C LEU A 307 -6.35 3.92 -5.02
N GLN A 308 -5.07 3.62 -5.26
CA GLN A 308 -4.60 2.26 -5.37
C GLN A 308 -3.73 1.92 -4.16
N LEU A 309 -4.02 0.80 -3.51
CA LEU A 309 -3.30 0.34 -2.32
C LEU A 309 -2.42 -0.85 -2.72
N LEU A 310 -1.11 -0.63 -2.84
CA LEU A 310 -0.15 -1.65 -3.24
C LEU A 310 0.61 -2.16 -2.02
N PHE A 311 0.26 -3.36 -1.55
CA PHE A 311 0.96 -4.06 -0.49
C PHE A 311 2.18 -4.80 -1.07
N LEU A 312 3.37 -4.37 -0.66
CA LEU A 312 4.64 -4.93 -1.12
C LEU A 312 5.40 -5.59 0.03
N GLN A 313 6.03 -6.72 -0.27
CA GLN A 313 7.03 -7.35 0.57
C GLN A 313 8.39 -7.33 -0.14
N ARG A 314 9.40 -6.77 0.53
CA ARG A 314 10.79 -6.85 0.08
C ARG A 314 11.44 -8.11 0.66
N ILE A 315 11.93 -8.99 -0.20
CA ILE A 315 12.67 -10.20 0.19
C ILE A 315 14.03 -10.14 -0.48
N GLN A 316 15.08 -9.87 0.30
CA GLN A 316 16.43 -9.61 -0.21
C GLN A 316 16.43 -8.54 -1.31
N SER A 317 16.78 -8.90 -2.54
CA SER A 317 16.79 -8.03 -3.70
C SER A 317 15.48 -8.08 -4.50
N ALA A 318 14.49 -8.89 -4.14
CA ALA A 318 13.23 -9.04 -4.86
C ALA A 318 12.07 -8.29 -4.20
N GLU A 319 11.10 -7.88 -5.02
CA GLU A 319 9.84 -7.30 -4.57
C GLU A 319 8.70 -8.24 -4.92
N ARG A 320 7.88 -8.57 -3.92
CA ARG A 320 6.69 -9.40 -4.10
C ARG A 320 5.45 -8.57 -3.82
N ILE A 321 4.53 -8.55 -4.78
CA ILE A 321 3.19 -7.99 -4.57
C ILE A 321 2.40 -8.97 -3.70
N LEU A 322 1.96 -8.51 -2.54
CA LEU A 322 1.09 -9.27 -1.64
C LEU A 322 -0.38 -9.05 -2.01
N LEU A 323 -0.74 -7.80 -2.30
CA LEU A 323 -2.09 -7.38 -2.68
C LEU A 323 -2.01 -6.05 -3.44
N LEU A 324 -2.78 -5.90 -4.50
CA LEU A 324 -3.04 -4.62 -5.15
C LEU A 324 -4.56 -4.40 -5.13
N ILE A 325 -5.01 -3.41 -4.37
CA ILE A 325 -6.41 -2.97 -4.38
C ILE A 325 -6.51 -1.78 -5.31
N GLU A 326 -7.22 -1.94 -6.43
CA GLU A 326 -7.40 -0.88 -7.40
C GLU A 326 -8.70 -0.10 -7.17
N ASP A 327 -8.64 1.19 -7.52
CA ASP A 327 -9.78 2.11 -7.67
C ASP A 327 -10.67 2.26 -6.41
N VAL A 328 -10.03 2.42 -5.25
CA VAL A 328 -10.71 2.77 -4.00
C VAL A 328 -11.13 4.25 -4.04
N LEU A 329 -12.43 4.50 -4.12
CA LEU A 329 -12.99 5.86 -4.20
C LEU A 329 -13.08 6.55 -2.82
N PRO A 330 -12.90 7.88 -2.75
CA PRO A 330 -13.25 8.70 -1.58
C PRO A 330 -14.62 8.37 -0.98
N SER A 331 -15.66 8.23 -1.83
CA SER A 331 -16.99 7.86 -1.36
C SER A 331 -17.04 6.52 -0.65
N ARG A 332 -16.22 5.54 -1.08
CA ARG A 332 -16.12 4.23 -0.41
C ARG A 332 -15.42 4.37 0.94
N ILE A 333 -14.38 5.19 1.04
CA ILE A 333 -13.71 5.49 2.31
C ILE A 333 -14.72 6.13 3.29
N SER A 334 -15.47 7.13 2.83
CA SER A 334 -16.58 7.73 3.57
C SER A 334 -17.61 6.72 4.08
N GLU A 335 -18.04 5.75 3.25
CA GLU A 335 -18.94 4.66 3.68
C GLU A 335 -18.33 3.83 4.82
N LEU A 336 -17.03 3.53 4.75
CA LEU A 336 -16.32 2.75 5.75
C LEU A 336 -16.22 3.46 7.10
N PHE A 337 -15.97 4.78 7.11
CA PHE A 337 -15.99 5.58 8.33
C PHE A 337 -17.37 5.62 8.98
N ARG A 338 -18.44 5.73 8.17
CA ARG A 338 -19.82 5.63 8.69
C ARG A 338 -20.10 4.26 9.30
N ALA A 339 -19.64 3.19 8.66
CA ALA A 339 -19.78 1.82 9.19
C ALA A 339 -19.04 1.63 10.53
N LYS A 340 -17.82 2.18 10.65
CA LYS A 340 -17.06 2.22 11.92
C LYS A 340 -17.87 2.91 13.01
N LYS A 341 -18.33 4.15 12.78
CA LYS A 341 -19.10 4.94 13.76
C LYS A 341 -20.38 4.24 14.20
N ALA A 342 -21.10 3.62 13.27
CA ALA A 342 -22.29 2.82 13.58
C ALA A 342 -21.97 1.62 14.48
N THR A 343 -20.85 0.95 14.22
CA THR A 343 -20.39 -0.21 15.01
C THR A 343 -20.02 0.19 16.43
N GLU A 344 -19.29 1.30 16.58
CA GLU A 344 -18.87 1.83 17.87
C GLU A 344 -20.06 2.26 18.73
N THR A 345 -21.00 3.00 18.12
CA THR A 345 -22.22 3.46 18.80
C THR A 345 -23.05 2.29 19.33
N LEU A 346 -23.13 1.19 18.57
CA LEU A 346 -23.90 0.01 18.96
C LEU A 346 -23.23 -0.76 20.12
N LEU A 347 -21.91 -0.91 20.10
CA LEU A 347 -21.19 -1.77 21.03
C LEU A 347 -20.74 -1.07 22.30
N TYR A 348 -20.52 0.23 22.24
CA TYR A 348 -19.96 1.02 23.33
C TYR A 348 -20.94 2.16 23.66
N ARG A 349 -22.00 1.83 24.42
CA ARG A 349 -23.00 2.81 24.89
C ARG A 349 -22.34 3.94 25.72
N GLU A 350 -21.29 3.63 26.47
CA GLU A 350 -20.42 4.57 27.18
C GLU A 350 -18.99 3.98 27.24
N GLY A 351 -18.05 4.51 26.45
CA GLY A 351 -16.65 4.09 26.49
C GLY A 351 -15.84 4.43 25.23
N ASN A 352 -14.53 4.61 25.39
CA ASN A 352 -13.60 4.93 24.32
C ASN A 352 -12.92 3.64 23.79
N HIS A 353 -13.65 2.86 22.99
CA HIS A 353 -13.11 1.68 22.32
C HIS A 353 -13.25 1.85 20.81
N PRO A 354 -12.30 2.55 20.16
CA PRO A 354 -12.38 2.76 18.72
C PRO A 354 -12.28 1.41 18.00
N PHE A 355 -13.24 1.11 17.14
CA PHE A 355 -13.16 -0.02 16.23
C PHE A 355 -12.03 0.25 15.22
N HIS A 356 -11.13 -0.69 15.07
CA HIS A 356 -10.07 -0.62 14.09
C HIS A 356 -9.81 -2.00 13.49
N PHE A 357 -9.13 -2.08 12.35
CA PHE A 357 -8.83 -3.34 11.65
C PHE A 357 -8.01 -4.36 12.47
N GLY A 358 -7.49 -3.97 13.62
CA GLY A 358 -6.80 -4.86 14.56
C GLY A 358 -7.76 -5.86 15.18
N PHE A 359 -9.04 -5.50 15.30
CA PHE A 359 -10.11 -6.41 15.69
C PHE A 359 -10.25 -7.55 14.68
N ILE A 360 -10.18 -7.22 13.38
CA ILE A 360 -10.15 -8.23 12.31
C ILE A 360 -8.86 -9.03 12.44
N ARG A 361 -7.71 -8.36 12.59
CA ARG A 361 -6.39 -8.99 12.69
C ARG A 361 -6.29 -10.00 13.84
N THR A 362 -6.99 -9.80 14.97
CA THR A 362 -7.07 -10.78 16.07
C THR A 362 -7.45 -12.18 15.59
N PHE A 363 -8.35 -12.27 14.60
CA PHE A 363 -8.85 -13.56 14.08
C PHE A 363 -8.03 -14.13 12.93
N PHE A 364 -7.03 -13.38 12.44
CA PHE A 364 -6.12 -13.82 11.41
C PHE A 364 -4.67 -13.62 11.88
N PRO A 365 -4.14 -14.51 12.74
CA PRO A 365 -2.80 -14.34 13.31
C PRO A 365 -1.70 -14.18 12.27
N ILE A 366 -0.72 -13.32 12.60
CA ILE A 366 0.42 -12.98 11.74
C ILE A 366 1.18 -14.25 11.35
N GLY A 367 1.51 -14.39 10.06
CA GLY A 367 2.26 -15.54 9.53
C GLY A 367 1.45 -16.82 9.34
N VAL A 368 0.23 -16.89 9.88
CA VAL A 368 -0.67 -18.05 9.74
C VAL A 368 -1.72 -17.78 8.66
N TYR A 369 -2.49 -16.70 8.83
CA TYR A 369 -3.63 -16.39 7.95
C TYR A 369 -3.51 -15.05 7.22
N ASP A 370 -2.28 -14.61 6.95
CA ASP A 370 -2.00 -13.34 6.25
C ASP A 370 -2.74 -13.19 4.91
N LYS A 371 -2.82 -14.28 4.13
CA LYS A 371 -3.56 -14.27 2.85
C LYS A 371 -5.06 -14.04 3.04
N TYR A 372 -5.67 -14.67 4.04
CA TYR A 372 -7.08 -14.51 4.33
C TYR A 372 -7.38 -13.13 4.93
N PHE A 373 -6.48 -12.61 5.77
CA PHE A 373 -6.58 -11.22 6.25
C PHE A 373 -6.58 -10.22 5.09
N LEU A 374 -5.60 -10.34 4.18
CA LEU A 374 -5.51 -9.48 3.00
C LEU A 374 -6.73 -9.64 2.08
N GLN A 375 -7.29 -10.85 1.94
CA GLN A 375 -8.55 -11.08 1.22
C GLN A 375 -9.72 -10.32 1.85
N VAL A 376 -9.85 -10.33 3.19
CA VAL A 376 -10.90 -9.56 3.89
C VAL A 376 -10.70 -8.07 3.65
N VAL A 377 -9.47 -7.58 3.72
CA VAL A 377 -9.13 -6.17 3.48
C VAL A 377 -9.50 -5.75 2.05
N GLU A 378 -9.14 -6.55 1.04
CA GLU A 378 -9.56 -6.34 -0.35
C GLU A 378 -11.08 -6.25 -0.46
N CYS A 379 -11.79 -7.20 0.16
CA CYS A 379 -13.25 -7.24 0.11
C CYS A 379 -13.89 -6.04 0.80
N VAL A 380 -13.31 -5.54 1.90
CA VAL A 380 -13.76 -4.32 2.56
C VAL A 380 -13.56 -3.10 1.66
N PHE A 381 -12.37 -2.89 1.09
CA PHE A 381 -12.15 -1.71 0.25
C PHE A 381 -12.90 -1.77 -1.08
N GLN A 382 -13.16 -2.95 -1.64
CA GLN A 382 -13.87 -3.10 -2.92
C GLN A 382 -15.37 -3.42 -2.77
N LYS A 383 -15.90 -3.44 -1.53
CA LYS A 383 -17.31 -3.79 -1.24
C LYS A 383 -17.71 -5.14 -1.86
N LYS A 384 -16.82 -6.13 -1.80
CA LYS A 384 -17.08 -7.51 -2.25
C LYS A 384 -17.68 -8.31 -1.10
N ALA A 385 -18.66 -9.14 -1.44
CA ALA A 385 -19.43 -9.88 -0.45
C ALA A 385 -18.70 -11.12 0.10
N LEU A 386 -18.75 -11.35 1.41
CA LEU A 386 -18.26 -12.53 2.10
C LEU A 386 -19.37 -13.13 3.00
N PRO A 387 -19.56 -14.46 3.01
CA PRO A 387 -20.52 -15.11 3.88
C PRO A 387 -19.99 -15.25 5.31
N LEU A 388 -20.87 -15.26 6.32
CA LEU A 388 -20.45 -15.50 7.72
C LEU A 388 -19.72 -16.83 7.90
N SER A 389 -20.07 -17.86 7.12
CA SER A 389 -19.39 -19.16 7.13
C SER A 389 -17.88 -19.06 6.83
N PHE A 390 -17.44 -18.02 6.12
CA PHE A 390 -16.00 -17.76 5.93
C PHE A 390 -15.33 -17.33 7.24
N PHE A 391 -15.98 -16.48 8.03
CA PHE A 391 -15.42 -15.94 9.28
C PHE A 391 -15.58 -16.88 10.47
N ALA A 392 -16.66 -17.66 10.49
CA ALA A 392 -17.04 -18.48 11.65
C ALA A 392 -15.92 -19.42 12.11
N SER A 393 -15.20 -20.06 11.19
CA SER A 393 -14.09 -20.95 11.55
C SER A 393 -12.93 -20.19 12.22
N PHE A 394 -12.56 -19.02 11.69
CA PHE A 394 -11.48 -18.19 12.25
C PHE A 394 -11.87 -17.60 13.61
N PHE A 395 -13.11 -17.13 13.76
CA PHE A 395 -13.65 -16.68 15.04
C PHE A 395 -13.61 -17.82 16.06
N MET A 396 -14.18 -18.97 15.71
CA MET A 396 -14.30 -20.08 16.65
C MET A 396 -12.97 -20.70 17.02
N GLU A 397 -11.97 -20.71 16.14
CA GLU A 397 -10.61 -21.13 16.50
C GLU A 397 -10.04 -20.29 17.65
N GLN A 398 -10.09 -18.95 17.51
CA GLN A 398 -9.57 -18.04 18.53
C GLN A 398 -10.42 -18.04 19.81
N LEU A 399 -11.75 -18.12 19.69
CA LEU A 399 -12.63 -18.17 20.85
C LEU A 399 -12.44 -19.46 21.65
N ARG A 400 -12.23 -20.61 20.99
CA ARG A 400 -12.00 -21.89 21.67
C ARG A 400 -10.67 -21.93 22.41
N ALA A 401 -9.64 -21.28 21.88
CA ALA A 401 -8.35 -21.16 22.55
C ALA A 401 -8.51 -20.48 23.92
N ASP A 402 -9.26 -19.38 23.98
CA ASP A 402 -9.50 -18.65 25.23
C ASP A 402 -10.60 -19.26 26.11
N PHE A 403 -11.44 -20.13 25.53
CA PHE A 403 -12.54 -20.74 26.26
C PHE A 403 -12.07 -21.67 27.37
N HIS A 404 -10.86 -22.24 27.26
CA HIS A 404 -10.26 -23.06 28.30
C HIS A 404 -10.01 -22.25 29.58
N ASP A 405 -9.52 -21.02 29.44
CA ASP A 405 -9.17 -20.14 30.55
C ASP A 405 -10.38 -19.36 31.10
N TYR A 406 -11.54 -19.46 30.44
CA TYR A 406 -12.78 -18.84 30.90
C TYR A 406 -13.27 -19.36 32.28
N GLU A 407 -12.83 -20.56 32.67
CA GLU A 407 -13.08 -21.16 33.99
C GLU A 407 -12.38 -20.43 35.13
N THR A 408 -11.22 -19.81 34.89
CA THR A 408 -10.38 -19.17 35.93
C THR A 408 -10.74 -17.70 36.16
N GLY A 409 -11.76 -17.19 35.48
CA GLY A 409 -12.22 -15.81 35.59
C GLY A 409 -11.54 -14.85 34.61
N ASP A 410 -10.82 -15.37 33.62
CA ASP A 410 -10.19 -14.56 32.59
C ASP A 410 -11.21 -13.88 31.67
N GLY A 411 -11.03 -12.60 31.42
CA GLY A 411 -11.87 -11.76 30.56
C GLY A 411 -11.59 -11.94 29.07
N PHE A 412 -10.52 -12.64 28.66
CA PHE A 412 -10.11 -12.72 27.25
C PHE A 412 -11.20 -13.31 26.34
N PHE A 413 -11.87 -14.41 26.72
CA PHE A 413 -12.96 -14.99 25.91
C PHE A 413 -14.08 -13.97 25.67
N ALA A 414 -14.50 -13.25 26.73
CA ALA A 414 -15.56 -12.25 26.61
C ALA A 414 -15.10 -11.04 25.77
N ALA A 415 -13.86 -10.60 25.94
CA ALA A 415 -13.28 -9.51 25.15
C ALA A 415 -13.17 -9.88 23.66
N LYS A 416 -12.62 -11.06 23.32
CA LYS A 416 -12.52 -11.54 21.94
C LYS A 416 -13.89 -11.80 21.33
N THR A 417 -14.85 -12.33 22.08
CA THR A 417 -16.23 -12.49 21.55
C THR A 417 -16.84 -11.13 21.19
N ARG A 418 -16.63 -10.11 22.03
CA ARG A 418 -17.06 -8.74 21.72
C ARG A 418 -16.36 -8.17 20.49
N GLN A 419 -15.06 -8.44 20.31
CA GLN A 419 -14.34 -8.08 19.09
C GLN A 419 -14.94 -8.77 17.85
N ALA A 420 -15.28 -10.05 17.93
CA ALA A 420 -15.89 -10.79 16.82
C ALA A 420 -17.26 -10.21 16.44
N ILE A 421 -18.09 -9.84 17.43
CA ILE A 421 -19.36 -9.14 17.20
C ILE A 421 -19.10 -7.80 16.51
N ALA A 422 -18.10 -7.02 16.95
CA ALA A 422 -17.72 -5.76 16.31
C ALA A 422 -17.32 -5.94 14.85
N VAL A 423 -16.50 -6.94 14.56
CA VAL A 423 -16.12 -7.27 13.18
C VAL A 423 -17.35 -7.62 12.35
N MET A 424 -18.25 -8.46 12.87
CA MET A 424 -19.47 -8.85 12.16
C MET A 424 -20.36 -7.64 11.84
N VAL A 425 -20.62 -6.77 12.82
CA VAL A 425 -21.42 -5.56 12.65
C VAL A 425 -20.77 -4.61 11.65
N PHE A 426 -19.46 -4.35 11.79
CA PHE A 426 -18.73 -3.49 10.87
C PHE A 426 -18.80 -3.99 9.42
N LEU A 427 -18.54 -5.28 9.19
CA LEU A 427 -18.58 -5.88 7.86
C LEU A 427 -19.98 -5.80 7.25
N GLU A 428 -21.03 -5.94 8.06
CA GLU A 428 -22.41 -5.79 7.61
C GLU A 428 -22.72 -4.33 7.23
N GLN A 429 -22.38 -3.37 8.09
CA GLN A 429 -22.57 -1.93 7.81
C GLN A 429 -21.73 -1.46 6.61
N ALA A 430 -20.56 -2.05 6.41
CA ALA A 430 -19.71 -1.80 5.25
C ALA A 430 -20.24 -2.46 3.95
N GLY A 431 -21.31 -3.25 4.01
CA GLY A 431 -21.88 -3.96 2.87
C GLY A 431 -21.04 -5.14 2.37
N VAL A 432 -20.19 -5.70 3.23
CA VAL A 432 -19.29 -6.84 2.95
C VAL A 432 -19.92 -8.14 3.41
N LEU A 433 -20.58 -8.17 4.57
CA LEU A 433 -21.21 -9.36 5.10
C LEU A 433 -22.59 -9.57 4.47
N ILE A 434 -22.82 -10.72 3.82
CA ILE A 434 -24.09 -11.03 3.16
C ILE A 434 -25.19 -11.25 4.20
N ARG A 435 -26.26 -10.46 4.17
CA ARG A 435 -27.53 -10.80 4.84
C ARG A 435 -28.29 -11.83 4.02
N LYS A 436 -28.73 -12.94 4.62
CA LYS A 436 -29.54 -13.96 3.94
C LYS A 436 -31.03 -13.71 4.23
N GLY A 437 -31.54 -12.61 3.68
CA GLY A 437 -32.97 -12.35 3.53
C GLY A 437 -33.48 -11.18 4.36
N ASP A 438 -34.41 -10.42 3.78
CA ASP A 438 -35.15 -9.33 4.42
C ASP A 438 -36.29 -9.86 5.29
N ARG A 439 -36.02 -10.86 6.13
CA ARG A 439 -37.03 -11.40 7.03
C ARG A 439 -37.15 -10.48 8.23
N VAL A 440 -38.30 -9.82 8.33
CA VAL A 440 -38.70 -9.08 9.53
C VAL A 440 -38.62 -10.03 10.72
N VAL A 441 -37.84 -9.64 11.73
CA VAL A 441 -37.70 -10.43 12.93
C VAL A 441 -38.85 -10.05 13.87
N GLU A 442 -39.76 -10.98 14.12
CA GLU A 442 -40.88 -10.77 15.04
C GLU A 442 -40.62 -11.38 16.41
N GLY A 443 -41.13 -10.74 17.46
CA GLY A 443 -41.12 -11.23 18.84
C GLY A 443 -40.49 -10.26 19.85
N LYS A 444 -40.50 -10.64 21.13
CA LYS A 444 -40.00 -9.82 22.25
C LYS A 444 -38.55 -9.36 22.07
N PHE A 445 -37.72 -10.16 21.40
CA PHE A 445 -36.29 -9.89 21.17
C PHE A 445 -35.99 -9.31 19.78
N ALA A 446 -37.01 -8.94 18.99
CA ALA A 446 -36.85 -8.44 17.62
C ALA A 446 -35.81 -7.32 17.49
N ARG A 447 -35.97 -6.27 18.31
CA ARG A 447 -35.06 -5.11 18.32
C ARG A 447 -33.61 -5.51 18.64
N LEU A 448 -33.40 -6.51 19.51
CA LEU A 448 -32.06 -6.99 19.85
C LEU A 448 -31.41 -7.68 18.65
N PHE A 449 -32.17 -8.55 17.99
CA PHE A 449 -31.69 -9.29 16.83
C PHE A 449 -31.40 -8.37 15.65
N GLU A 450 -32.23 -7.35 15.42
CA GLU A 450 -31.98 -6.32 14.40
C GLU A 450 -30.76 -5.46 14.73
N ALA A 451 -30.57 -5.13 16.02
CA ALA A 451 -29.46 -4.27 16.47
C ALA A 451 -28.09 -4.93 16.28
N TYR A 452 -27.92 -6.20 16.65
CA TYR A 452 -26.62 -6.91 16.58
C TYR A 452 -26.39 -7.69 15.28
N GLY A 453 -27.10 -7.27 14.22
CA GLY A 453 -26.86 -7.70 12.85
C GLY A 453 -28.01 -8.53 12.28
N GLY A 454 -28.35 -8.23 11.03
CA GLY A 454 -29.29 -9.00 10.23
C GLY A 454 -28.84 -10.45 9.97
N GLN A 455 -27.73 -10.89 10.54
CA GLN A 455 -27.32 -12.29 10.56
C GLN A 455 -28.21 -13.17 11.45
N LEU A 456 -28.94 -12.64 12.43
CA LEU A 456 -29.91 -13.40 13.24
C LEU A 456 -31.29 -13.51 12.55
N ASP A 457 -31.29 -13.71 11.23
CA ASP A 457 -32.45 -13.75 10.33
C ASP A 457 -33.30 -15.04 10.39
N SER A 458 -32.84 -16.06 11.12
CA SER A 458 -33.51 -17.35 11.19
C SER A 458 -33.79 -17.82 12.61
N LYS A 459 -34.87 -18.61 12.76
CA LYS A 459 -35.36 -19.07 14.06
C LYS A 459 -34.34 -19.94 14.78
N GLU A 460 -33.60 -20.76 14.06
CA GLU A 460 -32.50 -21.54 14.65
C GLU A 460 -31.38 -20.67 15.21
N LYS A 461 -30.95 -19.60 14.51
CA LYS A 461 -29.90 -18.69 14.99
C LYS A 461 -30.36 -17.92 16.22
N GLN A 462 -31.61 -17.43 16.20
CA GLN A 462 -32.24 -16.74 17.34
C GLN A 462 -32.31 -17.66 18.57
N ALA A 463 -32.73 -18.92 18.39
CA ALA A 463 -32.81 -19.89 19.48
C ALA A 463 -31.44 -20.20 20.09
N VAL A 464 -30.43 -20.42 19.22
CA VAL A 464 -29.04 -20.69 19.63
C VAL A 464 -28.46 -19.52 20.42
N PHE A 465 -28.70 -18.28 19.96
CA PHE A 465 -28.27 -17.06 20.64
C PHE A 465 -28.91 -16.93 22.03
N LEU A 466 -30.24 -17.04 22.11
CA LEU A 466 -30.95 -16.93 23.39
C LEU A 466 -30.56 -18.05 24.37
N LEU A 467 -30.30 -19.26 23.87
CA LEU A 467 -29.80 -20.36 24.69
C LEU A 467 -28.39 -20.08 25.24
N GLY A 468 -27.53 -19.44 24.43
CA GLY A 468 -26.25 -18.91 24.89
C GLY A 468 -26.39 -17.94 26.06
N ALA A 469 -27.30 -16.98 25.94
CA ALA A 469 -27.58 -16.02 27.01
C ALA A 469 -28.13 -16.70 28.28
N LEU A 470 -29.10 -17.62 28.14
CA LEU A 470 -29.64 -18.37 29.28
C LEU A 470 -28.56 -19.22 29.97
N THR A 471 -27.66 -19.83 29.19
CA THR A 471 -26.54 -20.61 29.71
C THR A 471 -25.59 -19.72 30.49
N GLN A 472 -25.26 -18.52 29.97
CA GLN A 472 -24.43 -17.57 30.70
C GLN A 472 -25.07 -17.13 32.01
N MET A 473 -26.39 -16.94 32.06
CA MET A 473 -27.10 -16.64 33.33
C MET A 473 -26.88 -17.75 34.37
N LEU A 474 -26.96 -19.03 33.96
CA LEU A 474 -26.63 -20.16 34.84
C LEU A 474 -25.17 -20.11 35.30
N LEU A 475 -24.23 -19.83 34.40
CA LEU A 475 -22.80 -19.75 34.73
C LEU A 475 -22.51 -18.61 35.72
N ASP A 476 -23.16 -17.45 35.57
CA ASP A 476 -23.06 -16.33 36.50
C ASP A 476 -23.55 -16.74 37.91
N ILE A 477 -24.65 -17.50 37.99
CA ILE A 477 -25.20 -18.03 39.25
C ILE A 477 -24.20 -19.00 39.89
N GLN A 478 -23.65 -19.93 39.11
CA GLN A 478 -22.64 -20.89 39.61
C GLN A 478 -21.40 -20.18 40.16
N GLN A 479 -20.89 -19.19 39.42
CA GLN A 479 -19.75 -18.40 39.86
C GLN A 479 -20.06 -17.66 41.17
N LYS A 480 -21.24 -17.04 41.28
CA LYS A 480 -21.65 -16.30 42.47
C LYS A 480 -21.82 -17.21 43.71
N GLN A 481 -22.36 -18.40 43.54
CA GLN A 481 -22.65 -19.31 44.67
C GLN A 481 -21.49 -20.24 45.04
N ARG A 482 -20.69 -20.69 44.07
CA ARG A 482 -19.65 -21.72 44.27
C ARG A 482 -18.23 -21.27 43.91
N GLY A 483 -18.06 -20.05 43.40
CA GLY A 483 -16.76 -19.55 42.93
C GLY A 483 -16.22 -20.27 41.69
N SER A 484 -17.00 -21.15 41.06
CA SER A 484 -16.60 -21.97 39.90
C SER A 484 -17.77 -22.20 38.94
N LYS A 485 -17.48 -22.63 37.70
CA LYS A 485 -18.44 -22.80 36.61
C LYS A 485 -18.47 -24.23 36.04
N PRO A 486 -18.80 -25.27 36.83
CA PRO A 486 -18.72 -26.67 36.40
C PRO A 486 -19.61 -27.02 35.18
N PHE A 487 -20.64 -26.20 34.88
CA PHE A 487 -21.48 -26.44 33.71
C PHE A 487 -20.76 -26.22 32.37
N LEU A 488 -19.61 -25.55 32.34
CA LEU A 488 -18.82 -25.34 31.12
C LEU A 488 -18.44 -26.65 30.41
N GLN A 489 -18.26 -27.73 31.16
CA GLN A 489 -18.00 -29.07 30.60
C GLN A 489 -19.13 -29.56 29.67
N GLN A 490 -20.37 -29.12 29.88
CA GLN A 490 -21.50 -29.47 29.02
C GLN A 490 -21.48 -28.75 27.66
N LEU A 491 -20.64 -27.71 27.50
CA LEU A 491 -20.52 -26.93 26.28
C LEU A 491 -19.52 -27.51 25.29
N MET A 492 -18.87 -28.63 25.62
CA MET A 492 -18.01 -29.40 24.72
C MET A 492 -16.89 -28.54 24.09
N GLY A 493 -16.35 -27.57 24.82
CA GLY A 493 -15.37 -26.62 24.29
C GLY A 493 -15.87 -25.86 23.07
N LEU A 494 -17.17 -25.52 23.03
CA LEU A 494 -17.85 -24.86 21.92
C LEU A 494 -17.75 -25.63 20.59
N LYS A 495 -17.93 -26.95 20.65
CA LYS A 495 -18.00 -27.86 19.49
C LYS A 495 -19.35 -28.59 19.40
N MET A 496 -20.41 -27.94 19.86
CA MET A 496 -21.76 -28.52 19.89
C MET A 496 -22.39 -28.56 18.48
N ASP A 497 -22.86 -29.72 18.05
CA ASP A 497 -23.69 -29.84 16.86
C ASP A 497 -25.17 -29.50 17.15
N GLN A 498 -26.03 -29.56 16.12
CA GLN A 498 -27.47 -29.28 16.29
C GLN A 498 -28.12 -30.14 17.38
N ARG A 499 -27.72 -31.42 17.52
CA ARG A 499 -28.30 -32.33 18.51
C ARG A 499 -27.86 -31.94 19.91
N ALA A 500 -26.58 -31.63 20.09
CA ALA A 500 -26.02 -31.17 21.36
C ALA A 500 -26.67 -29.86 21.81
N ILE A 501 -26.83 -28.89 20.89
CA ILE A 501 -27.50 -27.61 21.18
C ILE A 501 -28.94 -27.83 21.66
N LYS A 502 -29.74 -28.62 20.93
CA LYS A 502 -31.13 -28.92 21.33
C LYS A 502 -31.19 -29.63 22.68
N GLY A 503 -30.25 -30.54 22.93
CA GLY A 503 -30.13 -31.27 24.21
C GLY A 503 -29.58 -30.43 25.36
N LEU A 504 -29.02 -29.24 25.11
CA LEU A 504 -28.47 -28.37 26.14
C LEU A 504 -29.56 -27.63 26.91
N LEU A 505 -30.64 -27.19 26.26
CA LEU A 505 -31.75 -26.48 26.91
C LEU A 505 -32.31 -27.20 28.16
N PRO A 506 -32.74 -28.48 28.08
CA PRO A 506 -33.25 -29.18 29.27
C PRO A 506 -32.19 -29.34 30.37
N LYS A 507 -30.90 -29.45 30.01
CA LYS A 507 -29.80 -29.51 31.00
C LYS A 507 -29.63 -28.17 31.73
N VAL A 508 -29.74 -27.06 31.01
CA VAL A 508 -29.67 -25.71 31.59
C VAL A 508 -30.84 -25.48 32.54
N ILE A 509 -32.06 -25.85 32.12
CA ILE A 509 -33.27 -25.75 32.97
C ILE A 509 -33.10 -26.58 34.23
N GLY A 510 -32.78 -27.86 34.11
CA GLY A 510 -32.62 -28.75 35.27
C GLY A 510 -31.57 -28.24 36.25
N LYS A 511 -30.46 -27.67 35.75
CA LYS A 511 -29.47 -27.02 36.63
C LYS A 511 -29.98 -25.76 37.28
N LEU A 512 -30.69 -24.88 36.57
CA LEU A 512 -31.30 -23.70 37.19
C LEU A 512 -32.32 -24.08 38.28
N GLU A 513 -33.05 -25.18 38.11
CA GLU A 513 -33.95 -25.74 39.14
C GLU A 513 -33.18 -26.26 40.36
N GLU A 514 -32.08 -26.99 40.17
CA GLU A 514 -31.20 -27.43 41.27
C GLU A 514 -30.65 -26.25 42.09
N TYR A 515 -30.45 -25.09 41.47
CA TYR A 515 -30.02 -23.85 42.14
C TYR A 515 -31.19 -22.98 42.62
N GLU A 516 -32.43 -23.49 42.55
CA GLU A 516 -33.68 -22.79 42.89
C GLU A 516 -33.82 -21.42 42.19
N SER A 517 -33.18 -21.28 41.02
CA SER A 517 -33.04 -20.01 40.29
C SER A 517 -33.90 -19.96 39.02
N TYR A 518 -34.66 -21.03 38.74
CA TYR A 518 -35.55 -21.12 37.59
C TYR A 518 -36.91 -20.43 37.81
N TYR A 519 -36.91 -19.11 37.81
CA TYR A 519 -38.10 -18.26 38.01
C TYR A 519 -38.27 -17.20 36.91
N GLY A 520 -39.51 -16.71 36.77
CA GLY A 520 -39.92 -15.55 35.96
C GLY A 520 -39.19 -15.45 34.61
N GLY A 521 -38.18 -14.58 34.56
CA GLY A 521 -37.41 -14.30 33.35
C GLY A 521 -36.70 -15.49 32.73
N HIS A 522 -36.17 -16.42 33.54
CA HIS A 522 -35.53 -17.64 33.03
C HIS A 522 -36.54 -18.56 32.35
N ARG A 523 -37.77 -18.65 32.89
CA ARG A 523 -38.86 -19.45 32.32
C ARG A 523 -39.32 -18.87 30.99
N GLN A 524 -39.55 -17.56 30.94
CA GLN A 524 -39.92 -16.86 29.70
C GLN A 524 -38.88 -17.06 28.60
N LEU A 525 -37.59 -16.99 28.94
CA LEU A 525 -36.51 -17.21 27.98
C LEU A 525 -36.48 -18.66 27.49
N ALA A 526 -36.63 -19.64 28.39
CA ALA A 526 -36.67 -21.06 28.04
C ALA A 526 -37.89 -21.42 27.17
N GLU A 527 -39.06 -20.84 27.45
CA GLU A 527 -40.28 -20.97 26.63
C GLU A 527 -40.06 -20.42 25.22
N GLU A 528 -39.48 -19.23 25.12
CA GLU A 528 -39.16 -18.61 23.83
C GLU A 528 -38.15 -19.43 23.02
N ILE A 529 -37.08 -19.93 23.64
CA ILE A 529 -36.11 -20.82 22.98
C ILE A 529 -36.81 -22.08 22.47
N SER A 530 -37.70 -22.67 23.27
CA SER A 530 -38.47 -23.87 22.89
C SER A 530 -39.36 -23.59 21.69
N ARG A 531 -40.08 -22.46 21.69
CA ARG A 531 -40.91 -22.02 20.57
C ARG A 531 -40.10 -21.82 19.30
N LEU A 532 -38.94 -21.19 19.39
CA LEU A 532 -38.04 -20.98 18.24
C LEU A 532 -37.47 -22.31 17.72
N PHE A 533 -37.09 -23.24 18.59
CA PHE A 533 -36.65 -24.58 18.15
C PHE A 533 -37.74 -25.34 17.41
N LEU A 534 -38.99 -25.31 17.90
CA LEU A 534 -40.14 -25.93 17.24
C LEU A 534 -40.47 -25.28 15.90
N SER A 535 -40.27 -23.97 15.79
CA SER A 535 -40.54 -23.20 14.57
C SER A 535 -39.35 -23.20 13.58
N SER A 536 -38.21 -23.77 13.96
CA SER A 536 -37.02 -23.84 13.12
C SER A 536 -37.05 -25.02 12.15
N SER A 537 -36.21 -24.98 11.11
CA SER A 537 -36.08 -26.11 10.19
C SER A 537 -35.62 -27.39 10.92
N PRO A 538 -36.12 -28.58 10.56
CA PRO A 538 -35.70 -29.83 11.21
C PRO A 538 -34.19 -30.10 11.09
N ARG A 539 -33.60 -29.77 9.93
CA ARG A 539 -32.16 -29.82 9.67
C ARG A 539 -31.62 -28.41 9.47
N TRP A 540 -30.73 -27.98 10.34
CA TRP A 540 -30.16 -26.64 10.25
C TRP A 540 -29.02 -26.62 9.22
N LYS A 541 -29.02 -25.63 8.33
CA LYS A 541 -27.96 -25.40 7.33
C LYS A 541 -26.87 -24.49 7.90
N LEU A 542 -26.40 -24.81 9.10
CA LEU A 542 -25.36 -24.07 9.82
C LEU A 542 -24.23 -25.04 10.13
N SER A 543 -22.99 -24.61 9.92
CA SER A 543 -21.83 -25.37 10.37
C SER A 543 -21.74 -25.43 11.90
N VAL A 544 -20.95 -26.35 12.44
CA VAL A 544 -20.66 -26.40 13.88
C VAL A 544 -20.08 -25.06 14.36
N ASP A 545 -19.20 -24.45 13.56
CA ASP A 545 -18.61 -23.16 13.93
C ASP A 545 -19.63 -22.03 13.93
N GLU A 546 -20.53 -21.96 12.94
CA GLU A 546 -21.60 -20.95 12.94
C GLU A 546 -22.53 -21.10 14.14
N LEU A 547 -22.95 -22.33 14.47
CA LEU A 547 -23.80 -22.59 15.63
C LEU A 547 -23.14 -22.11 16.93
N ASN A 548 -21.90 -22.52 17.16
CA ASN A 548 -21.21 -22.17 18.39
C ASN A 548 -20.81 -20.69 18.44
N PHE A 549 -20.64 -20.04 17.28
CA PHE A 549 -20.41 -18.60 17.21
C PHE A 549 -21.63 -17.81 17.67
N TYR A 550 -22.82 -18.11 17.15
CA TYR A 550 -24.05 -17.44 17.62
C TYR A 550 -24.32 -17.73 19.10
N PHE A 551 -24.02 -18.94 19.56
CA PHE A 551 -24.13 -19.29 20.98
C PHE A 551 -23.20 -18.44 21.84
N ALA A 552 -21.91 -18.31 21.46
CA ALA A 552 -20.94 -17.47 22.15
C ALA A 552 -21.35 -15.98 22.14
N CYS A 553 -21.89 -15.48 21.03
CA CYS A 553 -22.45 -14.12 20.96
C CYS A 553 -23.57 -13.93 21.98
N GLY A 554 -24.47 -14.91 22.11
CA GLY A 554 -25.52 -14.93 23.12
C GLY A 554 -24.98 -14.89 24.53
N MET A 555 -23.96 -15.68 24.84
CA MET A 555 -23.27 -15.63 26.14
C MET A 555 -22.71 -14.24 26.42
N ASN A 556 -22.07 -13.61 25.43
CA ASN A 556 -21.46 -12.28 25.60
C ASN A 556 -22.48 -11.16 25.80
N LEU A 557 -23.61 -11.22 25.09
CA LEU A 557 -24.67 -10.20 25.11
C LEU A 557 -25.78 -10.51 26.14
N THR A 558 -25.45 -11.27 27.18
CA THR A 558 -26.40 -11.66 28.22
C THR A 558 -27.01 -10.47 28.94
N SER A 559 -26.27 -9.38 29.14
CA SER A 559 -26.79 -8.14 29.73
C SER A 559 -27.95 -7.55 28.93
N GLN A 560 -27.84 -7.52 27.60
CA GLN A 560 -28.86 -6.97 26.71
C GLN A 560 -30.10 -7.85 26.68
N VAL A 561 -29.93 -9.17 26.78
CA VAL A 561 -31.04 -10.11 26.95
C VAL A 561 -31.71 -9.92 28.33
N LYS A 562 -30.92 -9.70 29.40
CA LYS A 562 -31.44 -9.41 30.74
C LYS A 562 -32.28 -8.12 30.76
N GLU A 563 -31.81 -7.05 30.10
CA GLU A 563 -32.54 -5.78 30.00
C GLU A 563 -33.96 -5.97 29.46
N ILE A 564 -34.16 -6.84 28.45
CA ILE A 564 -35.48 -7.07 27.82
C ILE A 564 -36.39 -7.95 28.69
N ILE A 565 -35.82 -8.90 29.43
CA ILE A 565 -36.59 -9.85 30.23
C ILE A 565 -37.01 -9.23 31.55
N TRP A 566 -36.14 -8.41 32.15
CA TRP A 566 -36.34 -7.79 33.46
C TRP A 566 -36.60 -6.29 33.39
N SER A 567 -36.79 -5.71 32.20
CA SER A 567 -37.40 -4.38 32.08
C SER A 567 -38.76 -4.41 32.78
N LYS A 568 -38.94 -3.57 33.80
CA LYS A 568 -40.28 -3.24 34.28
C LYS A 568 -41.06 -2.74 33.06
N GLU A 569 -42.15 -3.41 32.72
CA GLU A 569 -43.06 -2.92 31.70
C GLU A 569 -43.43 -1.47 32.07
N GLU A 570 -42.92 -0.49 31.31
CA GLU A 570 -43.64 0.76 31.16
C GLU A 570 -44.89 0.41 30.36
N GLN A 571 -45.98 0.22 31.11
CA GLN A 571 -47.34 0.08 30.59
C GLN A 571 -47.79 1.36 29.89
#